data_AF-A0A3M4TDF2-F1
#
_entry.id   AF-A0A3M4TDF2-F1
#
_cell.length_a   1.000
_cell.length_b   1.000
_cell.length_c   1.000
_cell.angle_alpha   90.00
_cell.angle_beta   90.00
_cell.angle_gamma   90.00
#
_symmetry.space_group_name_H-M   'P 1'
#
loop_
_entity.id
_entity.type
_entity.pdbx_description
1 polymer ?
#
loop_
_entity_poly.entity_id
_entity_poly.type
_entity_poly.pdbx_seq_one_letter_code
_entity_poly.pdbx_strand_id
1 'polypeptide(L)'
;MEYKGDYASGACFVRVGITDGGMLFGLIAQLRDYDGTSVTNDIEDIISGVIHRLHTERALPKAFSSVYEVLEQFTWVEHYAPGIGISSDGSWTIVTIVTLDASNTADWEYMSLNDVVAHTDVDPDFLALTEEDLRHKK
;
A
#
# COMPACT_ATOMS: atom_id res chain seq x y z
N MET A 1 -4.13 -2.44 -9.70
CA MET A 1 -4.78 -3.77 -9.76
C MET A 1 -6.23 -3.57 -9.33
N GLU A 2 -7.16 -4.40 -9.80
CA GLU A 2 -8.53 -4.40 -9.30
C GLU A 2 -8.64 -5.39 -8.12
N TYR A 3 -9.25 -4.97 -7.03
CA TYR A 3 -9.45 -5.74 -5.79
C TYR A 3 -10.94 -5.88 -5.51
N LYS A 4 -11.39 -6.85 -4.72
CA LYS A 4 -12.82 -7.00 -4.38
C LYS A 4 -13.07 -6.46 -2.99
N GLY A 5 -13.60 -5.24 -2.92
CA GLY A 5 -14.01 -4.66 -1.66
C GLY A 5 -15.40 -5.04 -1.20
N ASP A 6 -15.69 -4.67 0.05
CA ASP A 6 -16.94 -4.99 0.76
C ASP A 6 -18.22 -4.57 0.02
N TYR A 7 -18.16 -3.56 -0.85
CA TYR A 7 -19.32 -3.03 -1.58
C TYR A 7 -19.17 -3.04 -3.11
N ALA A 8 -17.95 -3.00 -3.64
CA ALA A 8 -17.62 -3.06 -5.07
C ALA A 8 -16.12 -3.39 -5.29
N SER A 9 -15.74 -3.75 -6.51
CA SER A 9 -14.34 -3.95 -6.86
C SER A 9 -13.54 -2.64 -6.81
N GLY A 10 -12.63 -2.52 -5.84
CA GLY A 10 -11.59 -1.50 -5.63
C GLY A 10 -10.61 -1.36 -6.80
N ALA A 11 -10.09 -0.16 -7.06
CA ALA A 11 -8.93 0.01 -7.93
C ALA A 11 -7.93 0.96 -7.28
N CYS A 12 -6.73 0.45 -7.00
CA CYS A 12 -5.62 1.24 -6.49
C CYS A 12 -4.34 0.99 -7.30
N PHE A 13 -3.45 1.97 -7.25
CA PHE A 13 -2.07 1.81 -7.67
C PHE A 13 -1.30 1.08 -6.58
N VAL A 14 -0.50 0.09 -6.95
CA VAL A 14 0.35 -0.66 -6.03
C VAL A 14 1.76 -0.78 -6.60
N ARG A 15 2.73 -0.25 -5.87
CA ARG A 15 4.17 -0.39 -6.14
C ARG A 15 4.82 -1.04 -4.93
N VAL A 16 5.59 -2.09 -5.19
CA VAL A 16 6.21 -2.91 -4.14
C VAL A 16 7.71 -2.94 -4.36
N GLY A 17 8.45 -2.83 -3.28
CA GLY A 17 9.91 -2.87 -3.25
C GLY A 17 10.41 -3.61 -2.02
N ILE A 18 11.67 -3.96 -2.03
CA ILE A 18 12.37 -4.52 -0.86
C ILE A 18 13.53 -3.57 -0.59
N THR A 19 13.64 -3.05 0.62
CA THR A 19 14.75 -2.15 0.98
C THR A 19 16.04 -2.94 1.08
N ASP A 20 17.18 -2.24 1.11
CA ASP A 20 18.50 -2.89 1.30
C ASP A 20 18.59 -3.65 2.64
N GLY A 21 17.80 -3.23 3.64
CA GLY A 21 17.63 -3.92 4.92
C GLY A 21 16.79 -5.20 4.85
N GLY A 22 16.21 -5.53 3.70
CA GLY A 22 15.36 -6.71 3.49
C GLY A 22 13.89 -6.52 3.86
N MET A 23 13.48 -5.31 4.25
CA MET A 23 12.10 -4.98 4.61
C MET A 23 11.24 -4.92 3.34
N LEU A 24 10.06 -5.53 3.38
CA LEU A 24 9.11 -5.44 2.27
C LEU A 24 8.32 -4.13 2.41
N PHE A 25 8.28 -3.35 1.34
CA PHE A 25 7.61 -2.06 1.33
C PHE A 25 6.57 -2.00 0.22
N GLY A 26 5.37 -1.53 0.56
CA GLY A 26 4.29 -1.30 -0.38
C GLY A 26 3.84 0.17 -0.36
N LEU A 27 3.93 0.82 -1.52
CA LEU A 27 3.25 2.08 -1.79
C LEU A 27 1.91 1.78 -2.45
N ILE A 28 0.84 2.16 -1.77
CA ILE A 28 -0.53 2.03 -2.27
C ILE A 28 -1.12 3.42 -2.43
N ALA A 29 -1.71 3.71 -3.59
CA ALA A 29 -2.34 5.00 -3.85
C ALA A 29 -3.75 4.84 -4.42
N GLN A 30 -4.67 5.63 -3.89
CA GLN A 30 -6.03 5.73 -4.41
C GLN A 30 -6.00 6.37 -5.80
N LEU A 31 -6.67 5.76 -6.78
CA LEU A 31 -6.74 6.31 -8.13
C LEU A 31 -7.67 7.53 -8.16
N ARG A 32 -7.33 8.53 -9.00
CA ARG A 32 -8.21 9.65 -9.33
C ARG A 32 -9.47 9.16 -10.03
N ASP A 33 -10.58 9.85 -9.80
CA ASP A 33 -11.89 9.58 -10.40
C ASP A 33 -12.43 8.16 -10.15
N TYR A 34 -11.94 7.52 -9.08
CA TYR A 34 -12.45 6.25 -8.58
C TYR A 34 -13.27 6.50 -7.32
N ASP A 35 -14.60 6.34 -7.45
CA ASP A 35 -15.58 6.57 -6.37
C ASP A 35 -16.04 5.28 -5.68
N GLY A 36 -15.34 4.17 -5.92
CA GLY A 36 -15.67 2.87 -5.32
C GLY A 36 -15.05 2.69 -3.94
N THR A 37 -14.69 1.45 -3.59
CA THR A 37 -14.16 1.11 -2.28
C THR A 37 -12.80 1.78 -2.03
N SER A 38 -12.65 2.48 -0.90
CA SER A 38 -11.35 3.04 -0.49
C SER A 38 -10.33 1.92 -0.33
N VAL A 39 -9.07 2.20 -0.67
CA VAL A 39 -7.94 1.28 -0.47
C VAL A 39 -7.96 0.61 0.92
N THR A 40 -8.32 1.40 1.93
CA THR A 40 -8.38 1.01 3.35
C THR A 40 -9.31 -0.18 3.62
N ASN A 41 -10.32 -0.41 2.79
CA ASN A 41 -11.26 -1.52 2.98
C ASN A 41 -10.81 -2.80 2.25
N ASP A 42 -9.78 -2.73 1.41
CA ASP A 42 -9.33 -3.84 0.55
C ASP A 42 -7.96 -4.40 0.98
N ILE A 43 -7.60 -4.21 2.26
CA ILE A 43 -6.27 -4.52 2.82
C ILE A 43 -5.86 -5.97 2.56
N GLU A 44 -6.72 -6.94 2.85
CA GLU A 44 -6.43 -8.37 2.65
C GLU A 44 -6.16 -8.71 1.18
N ASP A 45 -7.02 -8.20 0.30
CA ASP A 45 -6.96 -8.46 -1.13
C ASP A 45 -5.71 -7.83 -1.76
N ILE A 46 -5.35 -6.63 -1.32
CA ILE A 46 -4.12 -5.94 -1.73
C ILE A 46 -2.89 -6.74 -1.30
N ILE A 47 -2.82 -7.15 -0.03
CA ILE A 47 -1.71 -7.95 0.51
C ILE A 47 -1.61 -9.28 -0.23
N SER A 48 -2.72 -9.99 -0.37
CA SER A 48 -2.77 -11.27 -1.06
C SER A 48 -2.27 -11.14 -2.50
N GLY A 49 -2.71 -10.09 -3.21
CA GLY A 49 -2.23 -9.76 -4.55
C GLY A 49 -0.73 -9.45 -4.60
N VAL A 50 -0.21 -8.69 -3.64
CA VAL A 50 1.23 -8.38 -3.52
C VAL A 50 2.05 -9.65 -3.31
N ILE A 51 1.68 -10.49 -2.34
CA ILE A 51 2.39 -11.74 -2.04
C ILE A 51 2.37 -12.67 -3.25
N HIS A 52 1.20 -12.86 -3.86
CA HIS A 52 1.04 -13.70 -5.04
C HIS A 52 1.92 -13.23 -6.21
N ARG A 53 1.97 -11.91 -6.45
CA ARG A 53 2.82 -11.31 -7.48
C ARG A 53 4.31 -11.55 -7.19
N LEU A 54 4.78 -11.22 -6.00
CA LEU A 54 6.19 -11.42 -5.62
C LEU A 54 6.61 -12.88 -5.69
N HIS A 55 5.71 -13.81 -5.36
CA HIS A 55 5.97 -15.24 -5.44
C HIS A 55 6.11 -15.68 -6.90
N THR A 56 5.20 -15.22 -7.75
CA THR A 56 5.21 -15.50 -9.20
C THR A 56 6.47 -14.94 -9.88
N GLU A 57 6.89 -13.74 -9.48
CA GLU A 57 8.09 -13.07 -9.99
C GLU A 57 9.39 -13.62 -9.38
N ARG A 58 9.32 -14.56 -8.42
CA ARG A 58 10.47 -15.06 -7.64
C ARG A 58 11.27 -13.96 -6.94
N ALA A 59 10.58 -12.88 -6.57
CA ALA A 59 11.14 -11.70 -5.90
C ALA A 59 11.00 -11.77 -4.38
N LEU A 60 10.17 -12.68 -3.86
CA LEU A 60 10.02 -12.91 -2.42
C LEU A 60 11.35 -13.36 -1.78
N PRO A 61 11.88 -12.63 -0.77
CA PRO A 61 13.06 -13.07 -0.05
C PRO A 61 12.89 -14.46 0.55
N LYS A 62 13.92 -15.30 0.45
CA LYS A 62 13.93 -16.66 1.02
C LYS A 62 13.79 -16.68 2.54
N ALA A 63 14.00 -15.54 3.19
CA ALA A 63 13.82 -15.37 4.63
C ALA A 63 12.34 -15.46 5.04
N PHE A 64 11.40 -15.22 4.12
CA PHE A 64 9.97 -15.38 4.38
C PHE A 64 9.54 -16.81 4.13
N SER A 65 9.21 -17.52 5.20
CA SER A 65 8.70 -18.88 5.19
C SER A 65 7.17 -18.96 5.28
N SER A 66 6.51 -17.86 5.66
CA SER A 66 5.04 -17.76 5.73
C SER A 66 4.50 -16.37 5.37
N VAL A 67 3.21 -16.30 5.06
CA VAL A 67 2.47 -15.04 4.82
C VAL A 67 2.50 -14.13 6.07
N TYR A 68 2.47 -14.70 7.28
CA TYR A 68 2.54 -13.93 8.52
C TYR A 68 3.87 -13.21 8.68
N GLU A 69 4.99 -13.86 8.35
CA GLU A 69 6.31 -13.22 8.41
C GLU A 69 6.46 -12.11 7.37
N VAL A 70 5.83 -12.26 6.20
CA VAL A 70 5.77 -11.18 5.20
C VAL A 70 5.03 -9.98 5.80
N LEU A 71 3.91 -10.22 6.47
CA LEU A 71 3.07 -9.19 7.06
C LEU A 71 3.74 -8.45 8.22
N GLU A 72 4.44 -9.16 9.10
CA GLU A 72 5.22 -8.54 10.19
C GLU A 72 6.33 -7.62 9.66
N GLN A 73 6.84 -7.87 8.46
CA GLN A 73 7.89 -7.07 7.84
C GLN A 73 7.38 -6.20 6.69
N PHE A 74 6.06 -6.13 6.49
CA PHE A 74 5.45 -5.33 5.44
C PHE A 74 5.13 -3.93 5.95
N THR A 75 5.84 -2.95 5.43
CA THR A 75 5.49 -1.54 5.63
C THR A 75 4.52 -1.12 4.53
N TRP A 76 3.29 -0.85 4.94
CA TRP A 76 2.25 -0.31 4.07
C TRP A 76 2.25 1.21 4.16
N VAL A 77 2.39 1.89 3.02
CA VAL A 77 2.21 3.34 2.90
C VAL A 77 1.05 3.66 1.97
N GLU A 78 0.07 4.40 2.49
CA GLU A 78 -1.01 4.97 1.70
C GLU A 78 -0.68 6.40 1.27
N HIS A 79 -0.96 6.69 0.00
CA HIS A 79 -0.97 8.04 -0.52
C HIS A 79 -2.35 8.41 -1.08
N TYR A 80 -2.83 9.57 -0.65
CA TYR A 80 -3.99 10.25 -1.23
C TYR A 80 -3.52 11.55 -1.86
N ALA A 81 -3.69 11.69 -3.18
CA ALA A 81 -3.30 12.89 -3.89
C ALA A 81 -4.20 14.08 -3.53
N PRO A 82 -3.79 15.34 -3.78
CA PRO A 82 -4.63 16.51 -3.56
C PRO A 82 -6.01 16.37 -4.24
N GLY A 83 -7.06 16.69 -3.48
CA GLY A 83 -8.46 16.51 -3.89
C GLY A 83 -9.00 15.08 -3.74
N ILE A 84 -8.19 14.13 -3.24
CA ILE A 84 -8.59 12.77 -2.89
C ILE A 84 -8.47 12.58 -1.39
N GLY A 85 -9.43 11.91 -0.76
CA GLY A 85 -9.42 11.62 0.66
C GLY A 85 -9.80 12.84 1.52
N ILE A 86 -9.25 12.89 2.74
CA ILE A 86 -9.70 13.83 3.79
C ILE A 86 -8.93 15.17 3.73
N SER A 87 -7.72 15.18 3.17
CA SER A 87 -6.84 16.36 3.11
C SER A 87 -6.93 17.08 1.77
N SER A 88 -7.05 18.42 1.79
CA SER A 88 -7.07 19.23 0.58
C SER A 88 -5.75 19.21 -0.19
N ASP A 89 -4.63 19.07 0.54
CA ASP A 89 -3.27 19.12 0.00
C ASP A 89 -2.70 17.73 -0.28
N GLY A 90 -3.54 16.69 -0.18
CA GLY A 90 -3.13 15.29 -0.18
C GLY A 90 -2.60 14.85 1.19
N SER A 91 -2.40 13.55 1.35
CA SER A 91 -1.91 12.97 2.60
C SER A 91 -1.06 11.73 2.36
N TRP A 92 -0.14 11.49 3.30
CA TRP A 92 0.65 10.28 3.41
C TRP A 92 0.36 9.64 4.76
N THR A 93 0.25 8.32 4.75
CA THR A 93 -0.11 7.56 5.95
C THR A 93 0.66 6.26 5.97
N ILE A 94 1.29 5.95 7.09
CA ILE A 94 1.79 4.59 7.35
C ILE A 94 0.66 3.79 7.97
N VAL A 95 0.38 2.63 7.41
CA VAL A 95 -0.63 1.71 7.91
C VAL A 95 0.08 0.58 8.64
N THR A 96 -0.13 0.53 9.95
CA THR A 96 0.36 -0.57 10.78
C THR A 96 -0.77 -1.57 10.94
N ILE A 97 -0.59 -2.77 10.42
CA ILE A 97 -1.58 -3.84 10.58
C ILE A 97 -1.33 -4.48 11.95
N VAL A 98 -2.20 -4.19 12.92
CA VAL A 98 -2.04 -4.60 14.32
C VAL A 98 -2.52 -6.03 14.53
N THR A 99 -3.62 -6.41 13.89
CA THR A 99 -4.13 -7.79 13.89
C THR A 99 -4.82 -8.13 12.57
N LEU A 100 -4.40 -9.24 11.96
CA LEU A 100 -5.11 -9.90 10.86
C LEU A 100 -6.11 -10.89 11.46
N ASP A 101 -7.11 -10.39 12.16
CA ASP A 101 -8.31 -11.16 12.48
C ASP A 101 -9.45 -10.74 11.56
N ALA A 102 -10.64 -11.34 11.70
CA ALA A 102 -11.78 -11.00 10.84
C ALA A 102 -12.22 -9.52 10.92
N SER A 103 -11.66 -8.73 11.84
CA SER A 103 -11.87 -7.29 11.97
C SER A 103 -10.75 -6.43 11.38
N ASN A 104 -9.61 -7.01 10.99
CA ASN A 104 -8.44 -6.34 10.42
C ASN A 104 -8.14 -5.00 11.08
N THR A 105 -7.85 -5.02 12.37
CA THR A 105 -7.49 -3.79 13.09
C THR A 105 -6.17 -3.26 12.54
N ALA A 106 -6.25 -2.15 11.81
CA ALA A 106 -5.11 -1.38 11.35
C ALA A 106 -5.09 -0.02 12.06
N ASP A 107 -3.90 0.50 12.29
CA ASP A 107 -3.67 1.85 12.79
C ASP A 107 -3.09 2.72 11.66
N TRP A 108 -3.66 3.90 11.48
CA TRP A 108 -3.25 4.88 10.49
C TRP A 108 -2.45 5.99 11.16
N GLU A 109 -1.17 6.11 10.82
CA GLU A 109 -0.31 7.20 11.26
C GLU A 109 -0.09 8.19 10.11
N TYR A 110 -0.79 9.31 10.18
CA TYR A 110 -0.68 10.39 9.19
C TYR A 110 0.61 11.18 9.41
N MET A 111 1.39 11.37 8.35
CA MET A 111 2.67 12.08 8.43
C MET A 111 3.04 12.76 7.10
N SER A 112 4.11 13.55 7.10
CA SER A 112 4.60 14.16 5.87
C SER A 112 5.41 13.16 5.03
N LEU A 113 5.59 13.42 3.74
CA LEU A 113 6.45 12.59 2.88
C LEU A 113 7.87 12.46 3.44
N ASN A 114 8.44 13.54 3.99
CA ASN A 114 9.78 13.52 4.58
C ASN A 114 9.83 12.60 5.80
N ASP A 115 8.78 12.55 6.60
CA ASP A 115 8.69 11.66 7.76
C ASP A 115 8.52 10.20 7.33
N VAL A 116 7.74 9.93 6.25
CA VAL A 116 7.67 8.58 5.65
C VAL A 116 9.05 8.12 5.20
N VAL A 117 9.80 8.95 4.47
CA VAL A 117 11.16 8.62 4.02
C VAL A 117 12.06 8.33 5.23
N ALA A 118 12.02 9.18 6.25
CA ALA A 118 12.82 9.00 7.46
C ALA A 118 12.44 7.73 8.26
N HIS A 119 11.17 7.32 8.24
CA HIS A 119 10.67 6.14 8.94
C HIS A 119 10.96 4.84 8.18
N THR A 120 11.00 4.88 6.85
CA THR A 120 11.01 3.67 6.00
C THR A 120 12.37 3.37 5.36
N ASP A 121 13.29 4.35 5.37
CA ASP A 121 14.59 4.28 4.68
C ASP A 121 14.47 3.96 3.17
N VAL A 122 13.31 4.31 2.60
CA VAL A 122 13.01 4.14 1.17
C VAL A 122 13.45 5.38 0.41
N ASP A 123 14.04 5.17 -0.78
CA ASP A 123 14.40 6.26 -1.69
C ASP A 123 13.15 7.12 -2.02
N PRO A 124 13.19 8.46 -1.86
CA PRO A 124 12.09 9.34 -2.23
C PRO A 124 11.59 9.16 -3.67
N ASP A 125 12.46 8.80 -4.61
CA ASP A 125 12.09 8.54 -6.01
C ASP A 125 11.19 7.31 -6.13
N PHE A 126 11.31 6.33 -5.21
CA PHE A 126 10.38 5.21 -5.14
C PHE A 126 8.98 5.64 -4.72
N LEU A 127 8.87 6.72 -3.93
CA LEU A 127 7.60 7.31 -3.50
C LEU A 127 7.03 8.30 -4.52
N ALA A 128 7.80 8.68 -5.54
CA ALA A 128 7.33 9.60 -6.57
C ALA A 128 6.24 8.95 -7.44
N LEU A 129 5.05 9.55 -7.41
CA LEU A 129 3.88 9.15 -8.20
C LEU A 129 3.61 10.19 -9.28
N THR A 130 3.42 9.73 -10.51
CA THR A 130 3.03 10.58 -11.64
C THR A 130 1.51 10.64 -11.78
N GLU A 131 1.01 11.63 -12.50
CA GLU A 131 -0.42 11.70 -12.87
C GLU A 131 -0.88 10.50 -13.71
N GLU A 132 0.04 9.78 -14.37
CA GLU A 132 -0.31 8.53 -15.05
C GLU A 132 -0.48 7.38 -14.06
N ASP A 133 0.38 7.28 -13.04
CA ASP A 133 0.28 6.24 -11.99
C ASP A 133 -1.06 6.31 -11.25
N LEU A 134 -1.58 7.53 -11.06
CA LEU A 134 -2.82 7.80 -10.34
C LEU A 134 -4.08 7.76 -11.22
N ARG A 135 -3.94 7.53 -12.53
CA ARG A 135 -5.09 7.54 -13.44
C ARG A 135 -5.80 6.19 -13.42
N HIS A 136 -7.10 6.20 -13.14
CA HIS A 136 -7.94 5.03 -13.38
C HIS A 136 -8.07 4.78 -14.89
N LYS A 137 -7.44 3.70 -15.38
CA LYS A 137 -7.52 3.28 -16.78
C LYS A 137 -8.81 2.46 -16.96
N LYS A 138 -9.83 3.08 -17.57
CA LYS A 138 -11.10 2.43 -17.95
C LYS A 138 -10.92 1.44 -19.10
#